data_AF-A0A920G7U5-F1
#
_entry.id   AF-A0A920G7U5-F1
#
_cell.length_a   1.000
_cell.length_b   1.000
_cell.length_c   1.000
_cell.angle_alpha   90.00
_cell.angle_beta   90.00
_cell.angle_gamma   90.00
#
_symmetry.space_group_name_H-M   'P 1'
#
loop_
_entity.id
_entity.type
_entity.pdbx_description
1 polymer ?
#
loop_
_entity_poly.entity_id
_entity_poly.type
_entity_poly.pdbx_seq_one_letter_code
_entity_poly.pdbx_strand_id
1 'polypeptide(L)'
;MAVYTGLFDQLELTDDEFAQIMGHEISHALANHTAERMSRAMATAAGVAVVGAASDNSGAAMAGAALIANVALTLPNSRDAENEADIMGMVLATKAGYDPEAAVTLWQKMGDLSDDRPAEFLSTHPAPENRQAALNAMIPHMLKINPSRDKAPIHPVTIVQ
;
A
#
# COMPACT_ATOMS: atom_id res chain seq x y z
N MET A 1 -7.67 7.66 -1.46
CA MET A 1 -7.67 6.70 -0.34
C MET A 1 -9.11 6.45 0.06
N ALA A 2 -9.49 5.20 0.17
CA ALA A 2 -10.78 4.77 0.69
C ALA A 2 -10.50 3.67 1.73
N VAL A 3 -11.28 3.63 2.81
CA VAL A 3 -11.19 2.60 3.83
C VAL A 3 -12.55 1.91 3.91
N TYR A 4 -12.56 0.60 3.73
CA TYR A 4 -13.79 -0.19 3.75
C TYR A 4 -14.10 -0.64 5.18
N THR A 5 -15.35 -0.52 5.60
CA THR A 5 -15.79 -0.91 6.96
C THR A 5 -15.56 -2.39 7.23
N GLY A 6 -15.70 -3.25 6.22
CA GLY A 6 -15.44 -4.69 6.34
C GLY A 6 -14.01 -5.03 6.80
N LEU A 7 -13.05 -4.12 6.63
CA LEU A 7 -11.69 -4.29 7.16
C LEU A 7 -11.67 -4.27 8.69
N PHE A 8 -12.47 -3.40 9.31
CA PHE A 8 -12.64 -3.35 10.76
C PHE A 8 -13.41 -4.57 11.27
N ASP A 9 -14.46 -4.96 10.56
CA ASP A 9 -15.32 -6.09 10.94
C ASP A 9 -14.55 -7.43 10.92
N GLN A 10 -13.61 -7.59 9.98
CA GLN A 10 -12.83 -8.83 9.83
C GLN A 10 -11.59 -8.90 10.74
N LEU A 11 -10.92 -7.78 10.97
CA LEU A 11 -9.64 -7.75 11.70
C LEU A 11 -9.76 -7.25 13.15
N GLU A 12 -10.94 -6.76 13.55
CA GLU A 12 -11.17 -6.14 14.87
C GLU A 12 -10.06 -5.12 15.19
N LEU A 13 -9.87 -4.16 14.28
CA LEU A 13 -8.74 -3.23 14.31
C LEU A 13 -8.76 -2.34 15.54
N THR A 14 -7.61 -2.22 16.20
CA THR A 14 -7.35 -1.13 17.15
C THR A 14 -7.00 0.16 16.42
N ASP A 15 -7.05 1.29 17.13
CA ASP A 15 -6.62 2.59 16.58
C ASP A 15 -5.15 2.58 16.15
N ASP A 16 -4.28 1.87 16.88
CA ASP A 16 -2.86 1.74 16.55
C ASP A 16 -2.66 0.92 15.27
N GLU A 17 -3.38 -0.19 15.09
CA GLU A 17 -3.34 -0.99 13.86
C GLU A 17 -3.91 -0.22 12.66
N PHE A 18 -5.02 0.48 12.85
CA PHE A 18 -5.59 1.31 11.80
C PHE A 18 -4.66 2.46 11.40
N ALA A 19 -3.94 3.05 12.36
CA ALA A 19 -2.93 4.06 12.06
C ALA A 19 -1.78 3.53 11.21
N GLN A 20 -1.40 2.26 11.33
CA GLN A 20 -0.40 1.64 10.44
C GLN A 20 -0.91 1.56 9.00
N ILE A 21 -2.18 1.17 8.79
CA ILE A 21 -2.83 1.16 7.47
C ILE A 21 -2.85 2.57 6.88
N MET A 22 -3.27 3.55 7.66
CA MET A 22 -3.32 4.94 7.21
C MET A 22 -1.92 5.50 6.90
N GLY A 23 -0.93 5.19 7.74
CA GLY A 23 0.46 5.57 7.50
C GLY A 23 1.00 4.99 6.19
N HIS A 24 0.69 3.73 5.90
CA HIS A 24 1.05 3.04 4.66
C HIS A 24 0.43 3.70 3.43
N GLU A 25 -0.89 3.93 3.44
CA GLU A 25 -1.59 4.56 2.32
C GLU A 25 -1.15 6.02 2.07
N ILE A 26 -0.91 6.78 3.13
CA ILE A 26 -0.35 8.13 3.04
C ILE A 26 1.06 8.07 2.43
N SER A 27 1.86 7.06 2.78
CA SER A 27 3.21 6.90 2.24
C SER A 27 3.20 6.59 0.74
N HIS A 28 2.27 5.77 0.25
CA HIS A 28 2.07 5.60 -1.19
C HIS A 28 1.78 6.91 -1.92
N ALA A 29 1.00 7.80 -1.31
CA ALA A 29 0.71 9.12 -1.87
C ALA A 29 1.93 10.04 -1.84
N LEU A 30 2.64 10.10 -0.70
CA LEU A 30 3.83 10.93 -0.53
C LEU A 30 4.97 10.52 -1.48
N ALA A 31 5.17 9.22 -1.69
CA ALA A 31 6.19 8.67 -2.59
C ALA A 31 5.75 8.62 -4.06
N ASN A 32 4.53 9.08 -4.40
CA ASN A 32 3.98 9.07 -5.76
C ASN A 32 3.93 7.66 -6.41
N HIS A 33 3.77 6.59 -5.62
CA HIS A 33 3.76 5.21 -6.13
C HIS A 33 2.65 4.95 -7.17
N THR A 34 1.53 5.66 -7.09
CA THR A 34 0.47 5.57 -8.11
C THR A 34 0.94 6.11 -9.46
N ALA A 35 1.65 7.24 -9.48
CA ALA A 35 2.19 7.83 -10.70
C ALA A 35 3.30 6.96 -11.30
N GLU A 36 4.13 6.36 -10.44
CA GLU A 36 5.13 5.39 -10.86
C GLU A 36 4.49 4.15 -11.51
N ARG A 37 3.47 3.58 -10.85
CA ARG A 37 2.72 2.43 -11.38
C ARG A 37 2.09 2.75 -12.74
N MET A 38 1.49 3.92 -12.89
CA MET A 38 0.93 4.38 -14.16
C MET A 38 2.02 4.52 -15.23
N SER A 39 3.18 5.08 -14.87
CA SER A 39 4.32 5.22 -15.78
C SER A 39 4.84 3.86 -16.25
N ARG A 40 4.94 2.87 -15.36
CA ARG A 40 5.31 1.49 -15.70
C ARG A 40 4.29 0.88 -16.67
N ALA A 41 2.99 1.03 -16.40
CA ALA A 41 1.94 0.54 -17.29
C ALA A 41 2.00 1.18 -18.68
N MET A 42 2.25 2.50 -18.77
CA MET A 42 2.43 3.21 -20.03
C MET A 42 3.70 2.79 -20.79
N ALA A 43 4.79 2.51 -20.08
CA ALA A 43 6.01 1.99 -20.70
C ALA A 43 5.79 0.58 -21.28
N THR A 44 5.13 -0.31 -20.53
CA THR A 44 4.72 -1.64 -21.01
C THR A 44 3.80 -1.52 -22.23
N ALA A 45 2.85 -0.58 -22.20
CA ALA A 45 1.96 -0.28 -23.29
C ALA A 45 2.68 0.07 -24.59
N ALA A 46 3.64 0.99 -24.49
CA ALA A 46 4.45 1.42 -25.62
C ALA A 46 5.28 0.25 -26.18
N GLY A 47 5.87 -0.57 -25.31
CA GLY A 47 6.61 -1.77 -25.71
C GLY A 47 5.74 -2.76 -26.50
N VAL A 48 4.53 -3.07 -26.01
CA VAL A 48 3.58 -3.96 -26.70
C VAL A 48 3.16 -3.39 -28.06
N ALA A 49 2.91 -2.07 -28.14
CA ALA A 49 2.54 -1.42 -29.40
C ALA A 49 3.66 -1.50 -30.46
N VAL A 50 4.92 -1.31 -30.06
CA VAL A 50 6.08 -1.46 -30.96
C VAL A 50 6.20 -2.88 -31.50
N VAL A 51 6.07 -3.89 -30.63
CA VAL A 51 6.08 -5.31 -31.03
C VAL A 51 4.92 -5.63 -31.98
N GLY A 52 3.72 -5.12 -31.67
CA GLY A 52 2.52 -5.29 -32.50
C GLY A 52 2.68 -4.68 -33.90
N ALA A 53 3.20 -3.44 -33.99
CA ALA A 53 3.44 -2.75 -35.25
C ALA A 53 4.48 -3.47 -36.13
N ALA A 54 5.49 -4.12 -35.53
CA ALA A 54 6.48 -4.90 -36.25
C ALA A 54 5.94 -6.26 -36.76
N SER A 55 4.75 -6.70 -36.29
CA SER A 55 4.18 -8.02 -36.58
C SER A 55 3.11 -8.04 -37.69
N ASP A 56 2.86 -6.91 -38.38
CA ASP A 56 1.84 -6.74 -39.44
C ASP A 56 0.39 -7.09 -39.04
N ASN A 57 0.12 -7.27 -37.74
CA ASN A 57 -1.18 -7.67 -37.22
C ASN A 57 -1.90 -6.50 -36.52
N SER A 58 -2.63 -5.70 -37.30
CA SER A 58 -3.34 -4.50 -36.84
C SER A 58 -4.43 -4.76 -35.78
N GLY A 59 -5.01 -5.97 -35.73
CA GLY A 59 -5.96 -6.37 -34.69
C GLY A 59 -5.34 -6.51 -33.30
N ALA A 60 -4.05 -6.87 -33.23
CA ALA A 60 -3.32 -6.99 -31.98
C ALA A 60 -3.06 -5.62 -31.32
N ALA A 61 -2.92 -4.56 -32.12
CA ALA A 61 -2.67 -3.21 -31.62
C ALA A 61 -3.88 -2.62 -30.85
N MET A 62 -5.09 -2.81 -31.35
CA MET A 62 -6.32 -2.36 -30.69
C MET A 62 -6.70 -3.20 -29.46
N ALA A 63 -6.53 -4.52 -29.53
CA ALA A 63 -6.70 -5.39 -28.37
C ALA A 63 -5.69 -5.09 -27.26
N GLY A 64 -4.46 -4.73 -27.65
CA GLY A 64 -3.42 -4.28 -26.72
C GLY A 64 -3.85 -3.07 -25.90
N ALA A 65 -4.41 -2.02 -26.52
CA ALA A 65 -4.79 -0.79 -25.83
C ALA A 65 -5.85 -1.00 -24.72
N ALA A 66 -6.85 -1.84 -24.96
CA ALA A 66 -7.88 -2.18 -23.96
C ALA A 66 -7.32 -3.06 -22.82
N LEU A 67 -6.40 -3.97 -23.15
CA LEU A 67 -5.69 -4.79 -22.16
C LEU A 67 -4.79 -3.93 -21.28
N ILE A 68 -4.09 -2.96 -21.87
CA ILE A 68 -3.20 -2.02 -21.16
C ILE A 68 -3.96 -1.17 -20.15
N ALA A 69 -5.12 -0.63 -20.52
CA ALA A 69 -5.95 0.16 -19.62
C ALA A 69 -6.40 -0.68 -18.40
N ASN A 70 -6.75 -1.96 -18.64
CA ASN A 70 -7.06 -2.89 -17.56
C ASN A 70 -5.83 -3.20 -16.70
N VAL A 71 -4.69 -3.48 -17.31
CA VAL A 71 -3.43 -3.77 -16.60
C VAL A 71 -3.01 -2.59 -15.72
N ALA A 72 -3.15 -1.34 -16.19
CA ALA A 72 -2.81 -0.17 -15.38
C ALA A 72 -3.65 -0.05 -14.09
N LEU A 73 -4.92 -0.49 -14.15
CA LEU A 73 -5.84 -0.46 -13.02
C LEU A 73 -5.68 -1.67 -12.09
N THR A 74 -5.23 -2.81 -12.61
CA THR A 74 -5.12 -4.06 -11.86
C THR A 74 -3.69 -4.40 -11.45
N LEU A 75 -2.69 -3.62 -11.87
CA LEU A 75 -1.30 -3.87 -11.49
C LEU A 75 -1.16 -3.67 -9.98
N PRO A 76 -0.63 -4.66 -9.24
CA PRO A 76 -0.30 -4.47 -7.84
C PRO A 76 0.86 -3.47 -7.71
N ASN A 77 1.02 -2.92 -6.51
CA ASN A 77 2.23 -2.18 -6.19
C ASN A 77 3.46 -3.09 -6.27
N SER A 78 4.61 -2.48 -6.55
CA SER A 78 5.87 -3.23 -6.58
C SER A 78 6.38 -3.55 -5.17
N ARG A 79 7.17 -4.62 -5.02
CA ARG A 79 7.79 -4.99 -3.73
C ARG A 79 8.59 -3.82 -3.11
N ASP A 80 9.26 -3.03 -3.94
CA ASP A 80 10.04 -1.86 -3.47
C ASP A 80 9.13 -0.74 -2.97
N ALA A 81 8.07 -0.42 -3.72
CA ALA A 81 7.06 0.58 -3.32
C ALA A 81 6.34 0.18 -2.02
N GLU A 82 6.06 -1.12 -1.87
CA GLU A 82 5.47 -1.71 -0.68
C GLU A 82 6.40 -1.63 0.53
N ASN A 83 7.70 -1.94 0.37
CA ASN A 83 8.70 -1.79 1.42
C ASN A 83 8.90 -0.32 1.83
N GLU A 84 8.97 0.59 0.86
CA GLU A 84 9.10 2.03 1.13
C GLU A 84 7.89 2.57 1.88
N ALA A 85 6.68 2.16 1.49
CA ALA A 85 5.44 2.52 2.16
C ALA A 85 5.37 1.97 3.60
N ASP A 86 5.83 0.74 3.85
CA ASP A 86 5.89 0.18 5.22
C ASP A 86 6.81 1.02 6.13
N ILE A 87 8.02 1.34 5.65
CA ILE A 87 9.02 2.09 6.43
C ILE A 87 8.49 3.49 6.74
N MET A 88 8.07 4.22 5.70
CA MET A 88 7.55 5.58 5.86
C MET A 88 6.27 5.59 6.70
N GLY A 89 5.40 4.61 6.50
CA GLY A 89 4.13 4.47 7.22
C GLY A 89 4.33 4.26 8.71
N MET A 90 5.23 3.35 9.10
CA MET A 90 5.60 3.16 10.51
C MET A 90 6.18 4.44 11.12
N VAL A 91 7.02 5.18 10.38
CA VAL A 91 7.55 6.46 10.85
C VAL A 91 6.43 7.47 11.07
N LEU A 92 5.48 7.59 10.14
CA LEU A 92 4.35 8.51 10.25
C LEU A 92 3.44 8.16 11.45
N ALA A 93 3.05 6.90 11.57
CA ALA A 93 2.21 6.41 12.67
C ALA A 93 2.91 6.63 14.03
N THR A 94 4.20 6.31 14.12
CA THR A 94 5.00 6.50 15.33
C THR A 94 5.12 7.98 15.72
N LYS A 95 5.38 8.87 14.74
CA LYS A 95 5.41 10.32 14.97
C LYS A 95 4.06 10.88 15.41
N ALA A 96 2.97 10.27 14.96
CA ALA A 96 1.63 10.59 15.43
C ALA A 96 1.29 10.00 16.81
N GLY A 97 2.19 9.19 17.38
CA GLY A 97 2.08 8.58 18.71
C GLY A 97 1.35 7.23 18.73
N TYR A 98 1.19 6.57 17.58
CA TYR A 98 0.66 5.20 17.52
C TYR A 98 1.76 4.16 17.74
N ASP A 99 1.38 3.03 18.33
CA ASP A 99 2.33 1.97 18.69
C ASP A 99 2.93 1.32 17.44
N PRO A 100 4.27 1.35 17.24
CA PRO A 100 4.90 0.66 16.12
C PRO A 100 4.78 -0.88 16.18
N GLU A 101 4.52 -1.46 17.36
CA GLU A 101 4.30 -2.90 17.49
C GLU A 101 3.01 -3.36 16.81
N ALA A 102 2.03 -2.44 16.68
CA ALA A 102 0.76 -2.71 16.00
C ALA A 102 0.93 -3.06 14.51
N ALA A 103 2.05 -2.69 13.89
CA ALA A 103 2.34 -3.11 12.51
C ALA A 103 2.51 -4.63 12.41
N VAL A 104 3.11 -5.25 13.43
CA VAL A 104 3.31 -6.71 13.46
C VAL A 104 1.99 -7.41 13.77
N THR A 105 1.21 -6.92 14.73
CA THR A 105 -0.08 -7.54 15.11
C THR A 105 -1.10 -7.45 13.97
N LEU A 106 -1.14 -6.32 13.26
CA LEU A 106 -1.94 -6.17 12.05
C LEU A 106 -1.60 -7.25 11.01
N TRP A 107 -0.32 -7.48 10.73
CA TRP A 107 0.12 -8.51 9.78
C TRP A 107 -0.16 -9.94 10.26
N GLN A 108 -0.09 -10.20 11.57
CA GLN A 108 -0.51 -11.48 12.14
C GLN A 108 -2.00 -11.71 11.89
N LYS A 109 -2.85 -10.74 12.24
CA LYS A 109 -4.30 -10.82 12.02
C LYS A 109 -4.66 -11.05 10.55
N MET A 110 -4.01 -10.34 9.63
CA MET A 110 -4.20 -10.57 8.19
C MET A 110 -3.73 -11.96 7.74
N GLY A 111 -2.70 -12.53 8.38
CA GLY A 111 -2.22 -13.89 8.09
C GLY A 111 -3.16 -14.98 8.60
N ASP A 112 -3.78 -14.76 9.77
CA ASP A 112 -4.66 -15.72 10.43
C ASP A 112 -6.00 -15.91 9.71
N LEU A 113 -6.43 -14.93 8.90
CA LEU A 113 -7.64 -15.01 8.09
C LEU A 113 -7.51 -15.92 6.85
N SER A 114 -6.60 -16.91 6.81
CA SER A 114 -6.05 -17.57 5.60
C SER A 114 -6.99 -17.84 4.40
N ASP A 115 -8.28 -18.12 4.62
CA ASP A 115 -9.31 -18.32 3.58
C ASP A 115 -10.26 -17.11 3.35
N ASP A 116 -10.41 -16.19 4.32
CA ASP A 116 -11.26 -14.98 4.30
C ASP A 116 -10.44 -13.68 4.37
N ARG A 117 -9.15 -13.74 3.98
CA ARG A 117 -8.27 -12.56 3.98
C ARG A 117 -8.96 -11.42 3.22
N PRO A 118 -8.77 -10.14 3.61
CA PRO A 118 -9.27 -9.00 2.84
C PRO A 118 -8.67 -9.06 1.43
N ALA A 119 -9.36 -9.73 0.51
CA ALA A 119 -8.81 -10.16 -0.77
C ALA A 119 -8.41 -8.94 -1.59
N GLU A 120 -9.16 -7.86 -1.45
CA GLU A 120 -8.88 -6.57 -2.07
C GLU A 120 -7.55 -5.97 -1.60
N PHE A 121 -7.27 -5.97 -0.28
CA PHE A 121 -6.06 -5.36 0.26
C PHE A 121 -4.80 -6.11 -0.21
N LEU A 122 -4.80 -7.45 -0.13
CA LEU A 122 -3.65 -8.24 -0.59
C LEU A 122 -3.49 -8.26 -2.11
N SER A 123 -4.56 -8.01 -2.86
CA SER A 123 -4.50 -7.91 -4.32
C SER A 123 -3.77 -6.66 -4.78
N THR A 124 -3.96 -5.52 -4.10
CA THR A 124 -3.26 -4.28 -4.44
C THR A 124 -1.93 -4.11 -3.70
N HIS A 125 -1.81 -4.68 -2.49
CA HIS A 125 -0.63 -4.63 -1.62
C HIS A 125 -0.03 -6.03 -1.41
N PRO A 126 0.73 -6.54 -2.39
CA PRO A 126 1.35 -7.84 -2.26
C PRO A 126 2.32 -7.85 -1.10
N ALA A 127 2.26 -8.89 -0.26
CA ALA A 127 3.19 -9.06 0.83
C ALA A 127 4.59 -9.42 0.29
N PRO A 128 5.64 -8.61 0.57
CA PRO A 128 7.00 -9.02 0.34
C PRO A 128 7.35 -10.21 1.24
N GLU A 129 8.24 -11.08 0.77
CA GLU A 129 8.76 -12.21 1.55
C GLU A 129 9.27 -11.69 2.91
N ASN A 130 8.81 -12.33 3.99
CA ASN A 130 9.18 -12.00 5.38
C ASN A 130 8.78 -10.59 5.85
N ARG A 131 7.73 -9.97 5.29
CA ARG A 131 7.26 -8.63 5.68
C ARG A 131 7.11 -8.45 7.20
N GLN A 132 6.46 -9.39 7.88
CA GLN A 132 6.28 -9.34 9.34
C GLN A 132 7.62 -9.26 10.10
N ALA A 133 8.63 -10.02 9.66
CA ALA A 133 9.96 -10.00 10.26
C ALA A 133 10.68 -8.67 10.01
N ALA A 134 10.52 -8.09 8.81
CA ALA A 134 11.05 -6.78 8.48
C ALA A 134 10.43 -5.67 9.34
N LEU A 135 9.10 -5.68 9.50
CA LEU A 135 8.38 -4.76 10.39
C LEU A 135 8.85 -4.89 11.84
N ASN A 136 8.98 -6.14 12.32
CA ASN A 136 9.46 -6.40 13.67
C ASN A 136 10.89 -5.87 13.90
N ALA A 137 11.77 -6.01 12.91
CA ALA A 137 13.13 -5.51 12.98
C ALA A 137 13.21 -3.97 13.03
N MET A 138 12.19 -3.26 12.56
CA MET A 138 12.12 -1.80 12.60
C MET A 138 11.66 -1.22 13.94
N ILE A 139 10.94 -1.99 14.76
CA ILE A 139 10.36 -1.52 16.03
C ILE A 139 11.40 -0.79 16.92
N PRO A 140 12.61 -1.32 17.16
CA PRO A 140 13.59 -0.64 18.01
C PRO A 140 14.02 0.73 17.48
N HIS A 141 14.00 0.93 16.16
CA HIS A 141 14.25 2.23 15.55
C HIS A 141 13.05 3.17 15.75
N MET A 142 11.82 2.68 15.55
CA MET A 142 10.61 3.47 15.74
C MET A 142 10.45 3.96 17.18
N LEU A 143 10.71 3.10 18.16
CA LEU A 143 10.67 3.49 19.57
C LEU A 143 11.67 4.61 19.94
N LYS A 144 12.73 4.82 19.14
CA LYS A 144 13.64 5.97 19.32
C LYS A 144 13.07 7.27 18.74
N ILE A 145 12.18 7.19 17.75
CA ILE A 145 11.55 8.36 17.11
C ILE A 145 10.54 9.01 18.06
N ASN A 146 9.75 8.22 18.78
CA ASN A 146 8.80 8.69 19.77
C ASN A 146 8.79 7.77 21.02
N PRO A 147 9.80 7.90 21.90
CA PRO A 147 9.95 7.01 23.06
C PRO A 147 8.87 7.16 24.11
N SER A 148 8.26 8.35 24.23
CA SER A 148 7.15 8.60 25.14
C SER A 148 5.79 8.14 24.59
N ARG A 149 5.71 7.86 23.27
CA ARG A 149 4.47 7.54 22.56
C ARG A 149 3.42 8.63 22.71
N ASP A 150 3.85 9.89 22.85
CA ASP A 150 2.93 11.01 22.96
C ASP A 150 2.17 11.17 21.64
N LYS A 151 0.83 11.27 21.73
CA LYS A 151 -0.02 11.53 20.58
C LYS A 151 0.25 12.94 20.04
N ALA A 152 0.33 13.06 18.72
CA ALA A 152 0.49 14.37 18.09
C ALA A 152 -0.73 15.28 18.38
N PRO A 153 -0.54 16.60 18.46
CA PRO A 153 -1.64 17.53 18.68
C PRO A 153 -2.72 17.40 17.59
N ILE A 154 -3.98 17.36 18.00
CA ILE A 154 -5.12 17.36 17.08
C ILE A 154 -5.44 18.80 16.71
N HIS A 155 -5.34 19.11 15.42
CA HIS A 155 -5.74 20.40 14.88
C HIS A 155 -7.09 20.26 14.18
N PRO A 156 -8.16 20.93 14.64
CA PRO A 156 -9.45 20.84 13.99
C PRO A 156 -9.35 21.40 12.57
N VAL A 157 -9.76 20.60 11.58
CA VAL A 157 -9.85 21.03 10.18
C VAL A 157 -11.22 21.68 9.97
N THR A 158 -11.22 22.93 9.53
CA THR A 158 -12.47 23.58 9.08
C THR A 158 -12.74 23.11 7.65
N ILE A 159 -13.76 22.28 7.48
CA ILE A 159 -14.24 21.91 6.14
C ILE A 159 -15.00 23.13 5.61
N VAL A 160 -14.40 23.83 4.64
CA VAL A 160 -15.09 24.87 3.91
C VAL A 160 -16.00 24.17 2.90
N GLN A 161 -17.31 24.32 3.08
CA GLN A 161 -18.32 23.82 2.15
C GLN A 161 -18.48 24.77 0.95
#